data_AF-A0A0F3GPU5-F1
#
_entry.id   AF-A0A0F3GPU5-F1
#
_cell.length_a   1.000
_cell.length_b   1.000
_cell.length_c   1.000
_cell.angle_alpha   90.00
_cell.angle_beta   90.00
_cell.angle_gamma   90.00
#
_symmetry.space_group_name_H-M   'P 1'
#
loop_
_entity.id
_entity.type
_entity.pdbx_description
1 polymer ?
#
loop_
_entity_poly.entity_id
_entity_poly.type
_entity_poly.pdbx_seq_one_letter_code
_entity_poly.pdbx_strand_id
1 'polypeptide(L)'
;MKSKWFMMCVITLSILLTYTGNLMAFKTEVHPLIADKAILQNASKIEGYITGYTGLFQRKDEINNMTFSKWIKKGCEKEDTEPKYLIDILCSHFYNPLTNEAFTTGVCSGTDSAYRWVNNDQENKWSWANARKYFYNGLTLSTEKDRNKAFADAFRALGQAVHLLQDMAVPAHTRLSLHIADLFEVYTYEHINDLEYTQVPYRGSSLNLSILLAPRQLWDGDFYTATALPVGSNTVGLAEYSAANFFSRRTIFKKTASSNVRRYKLRGYSNGYNSGTYRPSS
;
A
#
# COMPACT_ATOMS: atom_id res chain seq x y z
N MET A 1 -30.47 -39.38 2.64
CA MET A 1 -30.11 -38.29 3.59
C MET A 1 -28.78 -37.56 3.29
N LYS A 2 -27.97 -37.98 2.31
CA LYS A 2 -26.66 -37.36 2.00
C LYS A 2 -26.67 -36.22 0.96
N SER A 3 -27.76 -36.03 0.20
CA SER A 3 -27.78 -35.03 -0.90
C SER A 3 -28.08 -33.60 -0.45
N LYS A 4 -28.89 -33.41 0.61
CA LYS A 4 -29.26 -32.06 1.08
C LYS A 4 -28.05 -31.31 1.67
N TRP A 5 -27.20 -31.99 2.43
CA TRP A 5 -25.98 -31.42 2.99
C TRP A 5 -24.93 -31.11 1.94
N PHE A 6 -24.74 -32.01 0.96
CA PHE A 6 -23.83 -31.76 -0.16
C PHE A 6 -24.28 -30.56 -1.00
N MET A 7 -25.57 -30.47 -1.31
CA MET A 7 -26.13 -29.36 -2.07
C MET A 7 -26.06 -28.05 -1.28
N MET A 8 -26.27 -28.08 0.03
CA MET A 8 -26.11 -26.90 0.89
C MET A 8 -24.66 -26.43 0.97
N CYS A 9 -23.69 -27.35 1.03
CA CYS A 9 -22.26 -26.99 0.95
C CYS A 9 -21.89 -26.41 -0.41
N VAL A 10 -22.38 -26.99 -1.51
CA VAL A 10 -22.13 -26.47 -2.87
C VAL A 10 -22.75 -25.08 -3.04
N ILE A 11 -23.98 -24.87 -2.55
CA ILE A 11 -24.65 -23.55 -2.60
C ILE A 11 -23.91 -22.54 -1.72
N THR A 12 -23.50 -22.91 -0.51
CA THR A 12 -22.75 -22.01 0.38
C THR A 12 -21.39 -21.67 -0.21
N LEU A 13 -20.68 -22.64 -0.78
CA LEU A 13 -19.40 -22.44 -1.45
C LEU A 13 -19.57 -21.61 -2.74
N SER A 14 -20.66 -21.81 -3.49
CA SER A 14 -20.97 -21.03 -4.69
C SER A 14 -21.37 -19.60 -4.35
N ILE A 15 -22.10 -19.36 -3.26
CA ILE A 15 -22.41 -18.03 -2.74
C ILE A 15 -21.13 -17.34 -2.26
N LEU A 16 -20.25 -18.05 -1.54
CA LEU A 16 -18.94 -17.53 -1.14
C LEU A 16 -18.05 -17.21 -2.34
N LEU A 17 -18.06 -18.03 -3.40
CA LEU A 17 -17.28 -17.85 -4.62
C LEU A 17 -17.87 -16.80 -5.59
N THR A 18 -19.17 -16.49 -5.51
CA THR A 18 -19.82 -15.47 -6.35
C THR A 18 -19.84 -14.10 -5.69
N TYR A 19 -19.77 -14.02 -4.35
CA TYR A 19 -19.63 -12.76 -3.60
C TYR A 19 -18.20 -12.23 -3.52
N THR A 20 -17.18 -13.00 -3.88
CA THR A 20 -15.77 -12.53 -3.88
C THR A 20 -15.48 -11.46 -4.93
N GLY A 21 -16.31 -11.36 -5.99
CA GLY A 21 -16.11 -10.38 -7.07
C GLY A 21 -16.29 -8.92 -6.67
N ASN A 22 -16.95 -8.65 -5.54
CA ASN A 22 -17.18 -7.29 -5.01
C ASN A 22 -16.55 -7.06 -3.62
N LEU A 23 -15.88 -8.07 -3.05
CA LEU A 23 -15.38 -8.03 -1.66
C LEU A 23 -13.87 -7.86 -1.53
N MET A 24 -13.12 -7.95 -2.63
CA MET A 24 -11.66 -8.03 -2.56
C MET A 24 -11.03 -7.17 -3.65
N ALA A 25 -11.14 -5.86 -3.46
CA ALA A 25 -10.08 -4.93 -3.83
C ALA A 25 -10.27 -3.67 -2.97
N PHE A 26 -9.26 -3.36 -2.15
CA PHE A 26 -9.04 -1.99 -1.71
C PHE A 26 -9.11 -1.08 -2.94
N LYS A 27 -9.68 0.12 -2.83
CA LYS A 27 -9.96 1.01 -3.98
C LYS A 27 -8.69 1.19 -4.84
N THR A 28 -8.57 0.44 -5.92
CA THR A 28 -7.31 0.16 -6.63
C THR A 28 -6.81 1.33 -7.46
N GLU A 29 -7.60 2.38 -7.57
CA GLU A 29 -7.34 3.51 -8.45
C GLU A 29 -6.41 4.56 -7.81
N VAL A 30 -6.35 4.62 -6.48
CA VAL A 30 -5.58 5.66 -5.75
C VAL A 30 -4.07 5.43 -5.90
N HIS A 31 -3.59 4.20 -5.67
CA HIS A 31 -2.15 3.88 -5.75
C HIS A 31 -1.53 4.15 -7.13
N PRO A 32 -2.13 3.69 -8.25
CA PRO A 32 -1.67 4.04 -9.59
C PRO A 32 -1.67 5.55 -9.84
N LEU A 33 -2.63 6.30 -9.30
CA LEU A 33 -2.68 7.75 -9.50
C LEU A 33 -1.56 8.46 -8.75
N ILE A 34 -1.29 8.08 -7.49
CA ILE A 34 -0.15 8.61 -6.72
C ILE A 34 1.16 8.34 -7.47
N ALA A 35 1.36 7.13 -7.97
CA ALA A 35 2.54 6.76 -8.74
C ALA A 35 2.68 7.61 -10.02
N ASP A 36 1.60 7.79 -10.78
CA ASP A 36 1.59 8.59 -12.01
C ASP A 36 1.94 10.05 -11.73
N LYS A 37 1.36 10.65 -10.70
CA LYS A 37 1.65 12.04 -10.30
C LYS A 37 3.10 12.20 -9.86
N ALA A 38 3.63 11.26 -9.07
CA ALA A 38 5.03 11.27 -8.66
C ALA A 38 5.99 11.16 -9.86
N ILE A 39 5.67 10.32 -10.84
CA ILE A 39 6.45 10.18 -12.08
C ILE A 39 6.41 11.47 -12.90
N LEU A 40 5.22 12.05 -13.09
CA LEU A 40 5.04 13.28 -13.87
C LEU A 40 5.80 14.46 -13.25
N GLN A 41 5.71 14.65 -11.93
CA GLN A 41 6.41 15.72 -11.22
C GLN A 41 7.93 15.57 -11.25
N ASN A 42 8.43 14.34 -11.41
CA ASN A 42 9.86 14.05 -11.42
C ASN A 42 10.37 13.61 -12.80
N ALA A 43 9.61 13.84 -13.88
CA ALA A 43 9.90 13.29 -15.20
C ALA A 43 11.32 13.63 -15.69
N SER A 44 11.74 14.89 -15.56
CA SER A 44 13.08 15.33 -15.95
C SER A 44 14.20 14.66 -15.14
N LYS A 45 14.01 14.50 -13.81
CA LYS A 45 14.98 13.81 -12.95
C LYS A 45 15.09 12.33 -13.32
N ILE A 46 13.94 11.67 -13.52
CA ILE A 46 13.87 10.26 -13.91
C ILE A 46 14.57 10.05 -15.26
N GLU A 47 14.33 10.93 -16.24
CA GLU A 47 14.99 10.85 -17.54
C GLU A 47 16.51 11.01 -17.41
N GLY A 48 16.96 11.96 -16.59
CA GLY A 48 18.39 12.13 -16.28
C GLY A 48 19.02 10.89 -15.63
N TYR A 49 18.30 10.22 -14.73
CA TYR A 49 18.77 8.97 -14.12
C TYR A 49 18.84 7.81 -15.13
N ILE A 50 17.81 7.65 -15.96
CA ILE A 50 17.77 6.59 -16.97
C ILE A 50 18.92 6.79 -17.96
N THR A 51 19.00 7.96 -18.58
CA THR A 51 20.02 8.25 -19.60
C THR A 51 21.44 8.25 -19.02
N GLY A 52 21.64 8.81 -17.82
CA GLY A 52 22.95 8.95 -17.19
C GLY A 52 23.55 7.68 -16.59
N TYR A 53 22.74 6.78 -16.02
CA TYR A 53 23.26 5.61 -15.29
C TYR A 53 23.14 4.28 -16.04
N THR A 54 22.22 4.18 -16.99
CA THR A 54 21.96 2.90 -17.69
C THR A 54 22.66 2.81 -19.05
N GLY A 55 23.18 3.93 -19.56
CA GLY A 55 23.70 4.03 -20.93
C GLY A 55 22.61 3.90 -22.00
N LEU A 56 21.33 3.86 -21.62
CA LEU A 56 20.22 3.94 -22.56
C LEU A 56 20.18 5.37 -23.13
N PHE A 57 20.47 5.51 -24.43
CA PHE A 57 20.56 6.81 -25.10
C PHE A 57 19.25 7.61 -25.07
N GLN A 58 18.12 6.93 -24.91
CA GLN A 58 16.79 7.50 -24.68
C GLN A 58 15.96 6.49 -23.89
N ARG A 59 14.99 6.96 -23.10
CA ARG A 59 13.89 6.11 -22.64
C ARG A 59 13.28 5.40 -23.85
N LYS A 60 13.11 4.07 -23.77
CA LYS A 60 12.20 3.39 -24.69
C LYS A 60 10.79 3.83 -24.33
N ASP A 61 10.19 4.68 -25.17
CA ASP A 61 8.87 5.26 -24.90
C ASP A 61 7.82 4.19 -24.63
N GLU A 62 7.95 3.04 -25.31
CA GLU A 62 7.08 1.89 -25.12
C GLU A 62 7.83 0.56 -25.04
N ILE A 63 7.46 -0.23 -24.02
CA ILE A 63 7.91 -1.60 -23.80
C ILE A 63 6.66 -2.48 -23.87
N ASN A 64 6.59 -3.37 -24.86
CA ASN A 64 5.40 -4.20 -25.11
C ASN A 64 4.10 -3.37 -25.21
N ASN A 65 4.12 -2.29 -26.01
CA ASN A 65 2.99 -1.38 -26.27
C ASN A 65 2.49 -0.59 -25.03
N MET A 66 3.31 -0.50 -23.97
CA MET A 66 3.02 0.27 -22.78
C MET A 66 4.24 1.08 -22.37
N THR A 67 4.03 2.33 -21.95
CA THR A 67 5.10 3.11 -21.34
C THR A 67 5.53 2.46 -20.02
N PHE A 68 6.78 2.67 -19.60
CA PHE A 68 7.25 2.25 -18.27
C PHE A 68 6.33 2.79 -17.15
N SER A 69 5.79 4.02 -17.26
CA SER A 69 4.83 4.58 -16.30
C SER A 69 3.56 3.71 -16.22
N LYS A 70 3.01 3.31 -17.38
CA LYS A 70 1.85 2.39 -17.41
C LYS A 70 2.18 1.04 -16.77
N TRP A 71 3.40 0.53 -16.91
CA TRP A 71 3.82 -0.70 -16.22
C TRP A 71 3.92 -0.53 -14.70
N ILE A 72 4.47 0.59 -14.22
CA ILE A 72 4.52 0.91 -12.78
C ILE A 72 3.10 1.03 -12.21
N LYS A 73 2.23 1.79 -12.86
CA LYS A 73 0.81 1.93 -12.48
C LYS A 73 0.10 0.59 -12.41
N LYS A 74 0.33 -0.28 -13.40
CA LYS A 74 -0.20 -1.64 -13.41
C LYS A 74 0.35 -2.48 -12.27
N GLY A 75 1.61 -2.30 -11.91
CA GLY A 75 2.20 -2.93 -10.72
C GLY A 75 1.46 -2.52 -9.45
N CYS A 76 1.23 -1.22 -9.24
CA CYS A 76 0.47 -0.72 -8.09
C CYS A 76 -0.92 -1.39 -7.99
N GLU A 77 -1.68 -1.40 -9.09
CA GLU A 77 -3.00 -2.04 -9.12
C GLU A 77 -2.95 -3.56 -8.83
N LYS A 78 -1.87 -4.23 -9.24
CA LYS A 78 -1.75 -5.69 -9.18
C LYS A 78 -1.33 -6.22 -7.82
N GLU A 79 -0.79 -5.40 -6.93
CA GLU A 79 -0.49 -5.83 -5.56
C GLU A 79 -1.76 -6.26 -4.83
N ASP A 80 -2.86 -5.49 -4.97
CA ASP A 80 -4.15 -5.82 -4.35
C ASP A 80 -5.02 -6.80 -5.16
N THR A 81 -4.75 -6.97 -6.46
CA THR A 81 -5.65 -7.69 -7.38
C THR A 81 -5.11 -9.00 -7.95
N GLU A 82 -3.80 -9.24 -7.87
CA GLU A 82 -3.17 -10.49 -8.29
C GLU A 82 -2.25 -11.03 -7.18
N PRO A 83 -2.76 -11.26 -5.96
CA PRO A 83 -1.95 -11.80 -4.88
C PRO A 83 -1.56 -13.25 -5.18
N LYS A 84 -0.50 -13.72 -4.52
CA LYS A 84 -0.17 -15.14 -4.53
C LYS A 84 -1.18 -15.94 -3.72
N TYR A 85 -1.49 -15.48 -2.51
CA TYR A 85 -2.50 -16.03 -1.64
C TYR A 85 -3.53 -14.95 -1.26
N LEU A 86 -4.81 -15.29 -1.16
CA LEU A 86 -5.86 -14.34 -0.76
C LEU A 86 -5.56 -13.64 0.58
N ILE A 87 -4.78 -14.30 1.45
CA ILE A 87 -4.39 -13.74 2.74
C ILE A 87 -3.34 -12.63 2.62
N ASP A 88 -2.55 -12.62 1.54
CA ASP A 88 -1.51 -11.62 1.33
C ASP A 88 -2.12 -10.22 1.19
N ILE A 89 -3.22 -10.08 0.43
CA ILE A 89 -3.99 -8.83 0.29
C ILE A 89 -4.37 -8.26 1.67
N LEU A 90 -4.72 -9.14 2.61
CA LEU A 90 -5.27 -8.72 3.90
C LEU A 90 -4.20 -8.45 4.95
N CYS A 91 -2.98 -8.96 4.79
CA CYS A 91 -2.04 -9.08 5.90
C CYS A 91 -0.63 -8.58 5.56
N SER A 92 -0.20 -8.70 4.30
CA SER A 92 1.15 -8.31 3.86
C SER A 92 1.29 -6.82 3.52
N HIS A 93 0.27 -6.01 3.82
CA HIS A 93 0.24 -4.55 3.60
C HIS A 93 0.56 -3.76 4.88
N PHE A 94 0.75 -4.44 6.00
CA PHE A 94 0.96 -3.83 7.31
C PHE A 94 2.44 -3.82 7.70
N TYR A 95 2.89 -2.74 8.34
CA TYR A 95 4.23 -2.66 8.93
C TYR A 95 4.22 -1.72 10.12
N ASN A 96 4.52 -2.24 11.30
CA ASN A 96 4.65 -1.42 12.50
C ASN A 96 6.09 -0.93 12.68
N PRO A 97 6.38 0.38 12.60
CA PRO A 97 7.75 0.90 12.76
C PRO A 97 8.33 0.72 14.17
N LEU A 98 7.52 0.39 15.18
CA LEU A 98 8.02 0.12 16.53
C LEU A 98 8.49 -1.33 16.73
N THR A 99 7.96 -2.26 15.93
CA THR A 99 8.20 -3.69 16.12
C THR A 99 8.77 -4.35 14.87
N ASN A 100 8.74 -3.69 13.71
CA ASN A 100 9.10 -4.22 12.39
C ASN A 100 8.23 -5.40 11.93
N GLU A 101 7.06 -5.57 12.54
CA GLU A 101 6.18 -6.72 12.34
C GLU A 101 4.92 -6.36 11.53
N ALA A 102 4.32 -7.40 10.95
CA ALA A 102 3.01 -7.36 10.31
C ALA A 102 1.88 -7.39 11.35
N PHE A 103 0.64 -7.40 10.89
CA PHE A 103 -0.48 -7.82 11.71
C PHE A 103 -0.49 -9.36 11.77
N THR A 104 -0.11 -9.96 12.90
CA THR A 104 0.15 -11.42 12.99
C THR A 104 -0.93 -12.22 13.73
N THR A 105 -2.12 -11.66 13.96
CA THR A 105 -3.18 -12.35 14.71
C THR A 105 -4.23 -12.99 13.81
N GLY A 106 -4.82 -14.10 14.27
CA GLY A 106 -5.90 -14.79 13.56
C GLY A 106 -5.48 -15.31 12.19
N VAL A 107 -6.26 -14.96 11.16
CA VAL A 107 -6.01 -15.39 9.78
C VAL A 107 -4.67 -14.88 9.22
N CYS A 108 -4.10 -13.81 9.78
CA CYS A 108 -2.83 -13.25 9.35
C CYS A 108 -1.60 -13.86 10.07
N SER A 109 -1.78 -14.89 10.88
CA SER A 109 -0.68 -15.54 11.58
C SER A 109 0.33 -16.12 10.59
N GLY A 110 1.61 -15.72 10.73
CA GLY A 110 2.71 -16.20 9.87
C GLY A 110 2.89 -15.43 8.56
N THR A 111 2.21 -14.30 8.37
CA THR A 111 2.40 -13.42 7.20
C THR A 111 3.56 -12.45 7.41
N ASP A 112 4.21 -12.08 6.31
CA ASP A 112 5.29 -11.10 6.30
C ASP A 112 4.74 -9.68 6.45
N SER A 113 5.52 -8.78 7.07
CA SER A 113 5.20 -7.34 7.05
C SER A 113 5.41 -6.78 5.64
N ALA A 114 4.82 -5.64 5.31
CA ALA A 114 4.98 -5.02 3.99
C ALA A 114 6.45 -4.89 3.57
N TYR A 115 7.33 -4.52 4.51
CA TYR A 115 8.77 -4.44 4.25
C TYR A 115 9.45 -5.82 4.10
N ARG A 116 9.00 -6.86 4.81
CA ARG A 116 9.51 -8.24 4.59
C ARG A 116 9.00 -8.80 3.26
N TRP A 117 7.71 -8.58 2.96
CA TRP A 117 7.04 -9.07 1.76
C TRP A 117 7.62 -8.49 0.47
N VAL A 118 7.91 -7.18 0.45
CA VAL A 118 8.60 -6.56 -0.71
C VAL A 118 10.01 -7.12 -0.91
N ASN A 119 10.61 -7.74 0.10
CA ASN A 119 11.95 -8.32 0.04
C ASN A 119 11.97 -9.86 0.00
N ASN A 120 10.82 -10.53 0.02
CA ASN A 120 10.73 -11.99 0.01
C ASN A 120 10.77 -12.52 -1.43
N ASP A 121 11.96 -12.70 -2.01
CA ASP A 121 12.13 -13.14 -3.40
C ASP A 121 11.80 -14.62 -3.66
N GLN A 122 11.72 -15.43 -2.60
CA GLN A 122 11.31 -16.83 -2.67
C GLN A 122 9.80 -16.95 -2.89
N GLU A 123 9.01 -16.18 -2.15
CA GLU A 123 7.55 -16.25 -2.19
C GLU A 123 6.94 -15.20 -3.12
N ASN A 124 7.50 -14.00 -3.17
CA ASN A 124 7.02 -12.88 -3.97
C ASN A 124 7.83 -12.72 -5.28
N LYS A 125 7.26 -13.20 -6.39
CA LYS A 125 7.85 -13.04 -7.73
C LYS A 125 8.04 -11.57 -8.15
N TRP A 126 7.35 -10.65 -7.48
CA TRP A 126 7.41 -9.20 -7.73
C TRP A 126 8.21 -8.43 -6.66
N SER A 127 8.98 -9.14 -5.83
CA SER A 127 9.87 -8.53 -4.83
C SER A 127 10.86 -7.53 -5.45
N TRP A 128 11.42 -6.66 -4.62
CA TRP A 128 12.46 -5.70 -5.00
C TRP A 128 13.70 -6.37 -5.61
N ALA A 129 14.14 -7.49 -5.02
CA ALA A 129 15.28 -8.24 -5.56
C ALA A 129 14.96 -8.79 -6.98
N ASN A 130 13.75 -9.30 -7.18
CA ASN A 130 13.28 -9.76 -8.49
C ASN A 130 13.13 -8.58 -9.48
N ALA A 131 12.65 -7.42 -9.05
CA ALA A 131 12.59 -6.20 -9.87
C ALA A 131 13.98 -5.83 -10.43
N ARG A 132 15.01 -5.85 -9.58
CA ARG A 132 16.39 -5.59 -9.98
C ARG A 132 16.94 -6.66 -10.93
N LYS A 133 16.64 -7.93 -10.67
CA LYS A 133 17.01 -9.04 -11.56
C LYS A 133 16.35 -8.91 -12.93
N TYR A 134 15.07 -8.58 -12.98
CA TYR A 134 14.35 -8.34 -14.23
C TYR A 134 14.92 -7.14 -14.98
N PHE A 135 15.29 -6.07 -14.27
CA PHE A 135 15.92 -4.91 -14.88
C PHE A 135 17.28 -5.28 -15.51
N TYR A 136 18.12 -6.02 -14.78
CA TYR A 136 19.39 -6.54 -15.31
C TYR A 136 19.18 -7.43 -16.54
N ASN A 137 18.19 -8.32 -16.51
CA ASN A 137 17.83 -9.16 -17.66
C ASN A 137 17.34 -8.32 -18.85
N GLY A 138 16.59 -7.24 -18.59
CA GLY A 138 16.18 -6.27 -19.59
C GLY A 138 17.37 -5.63 -20.32
N LEU A 139 18.50 -5.48 -19.64
CA LEU A 139 19.73 -4.94 -20.23
C LEU A 139 20.58 -5.99 -20.96
N THR A 140 20.50 -7.27 -20.57
CA THR A 140 21.53 -8.27 -20.92
C THR A 140 21.05 -9.46 -21.74
N LEU A 141 19.74 -9.74 -21.80
CA LEU A 141 19.24 -10.89 -22.57
C LEU A 141 19.47 -10.72 -24.08
N SER A 142 19.68 -11.84 -24.77
CA SER A 142 20.13 -11.84 -26.17
C SER A 142 19.11 -11.27 -27.15
N THR A 143 17.82 -11.58 -26.96
CA THR A 143 16.77 -11.15 -27.90
C THR A 143 16.06 -9.90 -27.41
N GLU A 144 15.65 -9.04 -28.35
CA GLU A 144 14.87 -7.84 -27.99
C GLU A 144 13.54 -8.21 -27.32
N LYS A 145 12.88 -9.29 -27.78
CA LYS A 145 11.65 -9.78 -27.20
C LYS A 145 11.81 -10.10 -25.71
N ASP A 146 12.87 -10.84 -25.36
CA ASP A 146 13.10 -11.24 -23.97
C ASP A 146 13.54 -10.05 -23.10
N ARG A 147 14.34 -9.13 -23.65
CA ARG A 147 14.69 -7.88 -22.98
C ARG A 147 13.45 -7.01 -22.70
N ASN A 148 12.56 -6.84 -23.68
CA ASN A 148 11.33 -6.08 -23.51
C ASN A 148 10.41 -6.72 -22.47
N LYS A 149 10.28 -8.05 -22.47
CA LYS A 149 9.55 -8.77 -21.42
C LYS A 149 10.17 -8.52 -20.03
N ALA A 150 11.49 -8.64 -19.91
CA ALA A 150 12.17 -8.43 -18.65
C ALA A 150 12.04 -6.99 -18.14
N PHE A 151 12.10 -5.98 -19.01
CA PHE A 151 11.80 -4.60 -18.62
C PHE A 151 10.35 -4.41 -18.15
N ALA A 152 9.37 -4.99 -18.87
CA ALA A 152 7.97 -4.94 -18.45
C ALA A 152 7.78 -5.54 -17.05
N ASP A 153 8.39 -6.71 -16.80
CA ASP A 153 8.34 -7.39 -15.50
C ASP A 153 9.06 -6.55 -14.41
N ALA A 154 10.18 -5.90 -14.74
CA ALA A 154 10.91 -5.02 -13.83
C ALA A 154 10.07 -3.82 -13.37
N PHE A 155 9.47 -3.10 -14.32
CA PHE A 155 8.66 -1.91 -14.01
C PHE A 155 7.36 -2.26 -13.31
N ARG A 156 6.76 -3.42 -13.64
CA ARG A 156 5.63 -3.96 -12.88
C ARG A 156 6.02 -4.28 -11.43
N ALA A 157 7.12 -5.00 -11.22
CA ALA A 157 7.61 -5.33 -9.89
C ALA A 157 7.92 -4.06 -9.07
N LEU A 158 8.51 -3.04 -9.71
CA LEU A 158 8.72 -1.73 -9.08
C LEU A 158 7.40 -1.10 -8.62
N GLY A 159 6.34 -1.18 -9.43
CA GLY A 159 5.01 -0.69 -9.05
C GLY A 159 4.44 -1.39 -7.81
N GLN A 160 4.65 -2.69 -7.67
CA GLN A 160 4.23 -3.46 -6.50
C GLN A 160 5.03 -3.08 -5.25
N ALA A 161 6.34 -2.85 -5.38
CA ALA A 161 7.14 -2.29 -4.29
C ALA A 161 6.69 -0.86 -3.89
N VAL A 162 6.32 -0.03 -4.87
CA VAL A 162 5.79 1.32 -4.64
C VAL A 162 4.43 1.28 -3.95
N HIS A 163 3.57 0.30 -4.28
CA HIS A 163 2.30 0.08 -3.58
C HIS A 163 2.49 -0.10 -2.08
N LEU A 164 3.33 -1.08 -1.70
CA LEU A 164 3.63 -1.38 -0.31
C LEU A 164 4.32 -0.23 0.43
N LEU A 165 5.02 0.65 -0.29
CA LEU A 165 5.53 1.91 0.27
C LEU A 165 4.40 2.91 0.51
N GLN A 166 3.49 3.07 -0.46
CA GLN A 166 2.35 3.99 -0.35
C GLN A 166 1.40 3.58 0.78
N ASP A 167 1.23 2.29 1.06
CA ASP A 167 0.48 1.79 2.22
C ASP A 167 1.01 2.35 3.54
N MET A 168 2.29 2.68 3.62
CA MET A 168 2.86 3.29 4.83
C MET A 168 2.35 4.70 5.10
N ALA A 169 1.73 5.36 4.11
CA ALA A 169 1.03 6.63 4.33
C ALA A 169 -0.34 6.43 5.02
N VAL A 170 -0.87 5.21 5.07
CA VAL A 170 -2.18 4.91 5.68
C VAL A 170 -1.99 4.56 7.16
N PRO A 171 -2.57 5.33 8.11
CA PRO A 171 -2.34 5.12 9.54
C PRO A 171 -2.81 3.76 10.05
N ALA A 172 -3.76 3.12 9.37
CA ALA A 172 -4.21 1.78 9.72
C ALA A 172 -3.16 0.71 9.45
N HIS A 173 -2.46 0.80 8.31
CA HIS A 173 -1.41 -0.12 7.89
C HIS A 173 -0.17 -0.04 8.78
N THR A 174 0.14 1.16 9.29
CA THR A 174 1.32 1.38 10.15
C THR A 174 1.08 1.10 11.64
N ARG A 175 -0.19 1.00 12.04
CA ARG A 175 -0.60 0.73 13.43
C ARG A 175 -1.26 -0.63 13.62
N LEU A 176 -1.10 -1.53 12.66
CA LEU A 176 -1.63 -2.91 12.70
C LEU A 176 -3.15 -2.94 12.97
N SER A 177 -3.89 -1.99 12.39
CA SER A 177 -5.33 -1.86 12.61
C SER A 177 -6.10 -2.52 11.49
N LEU A 178 -6.11 -3.86 11.46
CA LEU A 178 -6.85 -4.62 10.44
C LEU A 178 -8.33 -4.19 10.37
N HIS A 179 -8.82 -4.00 9.16
CA HIS A 179 -10.17 -3.54 8.88
C HIS A 179 -10.63 -4.10 7.52
N ILE A 180 -11.94 -4.13 7.30
CA ILE A 180 -12.55 -4.43 6.00
C ILE A 180 -13.10 -3.08 5.52
N ALA A 181 -12.50 -2.53 4.45
CA ALA A 181 -12.70 -1.17 3.93
C ALA A 181 -12.31 -0.05 4.92
N ASP A 182 -11.08 0.49 4.79
CA ASP A 182 -10.65 1.60 5.64
C ASP A 182 -11.44 2.86 5.31
N LEU A 183 -11.86 3.60 6.33
CA LEU A 183 -12.58 4.86 6.11
C LEU A 183 -11.69 5.91 5.45
N PHE A 184 -10.39 5.92 5.73
CA PHE A 184 -9.43 6.83 5.11
C PHE A 184 -9.23 6.50 3.63
N GLU A 185 -9.10 5.22 3.27
CA GLU A 185 -8.95 4.80 1.87
C GLU A 185 -10.24 5.05 1.08
N VAL A 186 -11.40 4.76 1.66
CA VAL A 186 -12.71 5.08 1.06
C VAL A 186 -12.85 6.58 0.85
N TYR A 187 -12.56 7.40 1.87
CA TYR A 187 -12.61 8.85 1.76
C TYR A 187 -11.66 9.38 0.67
N THR A 188 -10.42 8.89 0.65
CA THR A 188 -9.39 9.27 -0.32
C THR A 188 -9.82 8.93 -1.75
N TYR A 189 -10.46 7.78 -1.94
CA TYR A 189 -11.03 7.39 -3.22
C TYR A 189 -12.21 8.26 -3.64
N GLU A 190 -13.14 8.54 -2.72
CA GLU A 190 -14.31 9.39 -3.01
C GLU A 190 -13.91 10.82 -3.38
N HIS A 191 -12.76 11.30 -2.87
CA HIS A 191 -12.21 12.62 -3.14
C HIS A 191 -10.97 12.57 -4.06
N ILE A 192 -10.83 11.52 -4.88
CA ILE A 192 -9.63 11.30 -5.70
C ILE A 192 -9.30 12.49 -6.65
N ASN A 193 -10.33 13.23 -7.07
CA ASN A 193 -10.19 14.40 -7.93
C ASN A 193 -9.74 15.67 -7.17
N ASP A 194 -9.89 15.68 -5.85
CA ASP A 194 -9.55 16.80 -4.96
C ASP A 194 -8.20 16.60 -4.26
N LEU A 195 -7.50 15.49 -4.53
CA LEU A 195 -6.21 15.20 -3.92
C LEU A 195 -5.15 16.20 -4.35
N GLU A 196 -4.53 16.85 -3.37
CA GLU A 196 -3.40 17.74 -3.58
C GLU A 196 -2.09 16.95 -3.64
N TYR A 197 -1.39 17.06 -4.77
CA TYR A 197 -0.09 16.42 -4.98
C TYR A 197 1.08 17.38 -4.73
N THR A 198 0.90 18.41 -3.91
CA THR A 198 1.98 19.35 -3.60
C THR A 198 3.09 18.63 -2.85
N GLN A 199 4.34 18.93 -3.20
CA GLN A 199 5.47 18.40 -2.46
C GLN A 199 5.44 18.92 -1.02
N VAL A 200 5.14 18.03 -0.08
CA VAL A 200 5.28 18.33 1.35
C VAL A 200 6.77 18.52 1.68
N PRO A 201 7.12 19.39 2.65
CA PRO A 201 8.51 19.65 3.06
C PRO A 201 9.16 18.44 3.76
N TYR A 202 8.53 17.27 3.69
CA TYR A 202 9.10 15.99 4.05
C TYR A 202 10.31 15.70 3.18
N ARG A 203 11.49 15.73 3.77
CA ARG A 203 12.67 15.13 3.18
C ARG A 203 12.76 13.72 3.77
N GLY A 204 12.82 12.71 2.91
CA GLY A 204 13.16 11.36 3.35
C GLY A 204 14.64 11.30 3.75
N SER A 205 15.00 10.25 4.49
CA SER A 205 16.40 9.91 4.76
C SER A 205 17.24 9.83 3.47
N SER A 206 18.53 10.19 3.56
CA SER A 206 19.50 9.89 2.50
C SER A 206 19.48 8.39 2.20
N LEU A 207 19.20 8.03 0.95
CA LEU A 207 19.09 6.64 0.54
C LEU A 207 20.48 5.99 0.49
N ASN A 208 20.67 4.91 1.24
CA ASN A 208 21.82 4.06 1.06
C ASN A 208 21.53 3.08 -0.09
N LEU A 209 21.97 3.44 -1.29
CA LEU A 209 21.77 2.64 -2.52
C LEU A 209 22.66 1.40 -2.60
N SER A 210 23.58 1.20 -1.65
CA SER A 210 24.45 0.02 -1.60
C SER A 210 23.75 -1.22 -1.02
N ILE A 211 22.49 -1.11 -0.58
CA ILE A 211 21.73 -2.19 0.04
C ILE A 211 21.00 -2.99 -1.05
N LEU A 212 21.08 -4.33 -0.98
CA LEU A 212 20.43 -5.24 -1.92
C LEU A 212 18.89 -5.21 -1.81
N LEU A 213 18.41 -4.96 -0.60
CA LEU A 213 17.00 -4.85 -0.22
C LEU A 213 16.37 -3.52 -0.65
N ALA A 214 15.04 -3.45 -0.60
CA ALA A 214 14.32 -2.20 -0.78
C ALA A 214 14.87 -1.17 0.23
N PRO A 215 15.09 0.10 -0.16
CA PRO A 215 15.69 1.09 0.74
C PRO A 215 14.83 1.32 1.99
N ARG A 216 15.18 0.66 3.12
CA ARG A 216 14.38 0.69 4.35
C ARG A 216 14.10 2.12 4.81
N GLN A 217 15.03 3.04 4.55
CA GLN A 217 14.92 4.48 4.82
C GLN A 217 13.64 5.15 4.30
N LEU A 218 12.99 4.58 3.26
CA LEU A 218 11.71 5.07 2.76
C LEU A 218 10.53 4.63 3.64
N TRP A 219 10.61 3.43 4.24
CA TRP A 219 9.62 2.89 5.16
C TRP A 219 9.86 3.37 6.60
N ASP A 220 11.09 3.22 7.07
CA ASP A 220 11.47 3.29 8.48
C ASP A 220 12.95 3.65 8.65
N GLY A 221 13.21 4.69 9.45
CA GLY A 221 14.56 5.12 9.84
C GLY A 221 14.96 4.72 11.26
N ASP A 222 14.13 3.95 11.98
CA ASP A 222 14.33 3.54 13.38
C ASP A 222 14.45 4.75 14.36
N PHE A 223 13.69 5.82 14.11
CA PHE A 223 13.64 7.06 14.88
C PHE A 223 12.39 7.21 15.77
N TYR A 224 11.31 6.48 15.52
CA TYR A 224 10.04 6.59 16.25
C TYR A 224 10.05 5.82 17.56
N THR A 225 9.77 6.51 18.68
CA THR A 225 9.78 5.90 20.03
C THR A 225 8.38 5.70 20.63
N ALA A 226 7.35 5.58 19.79
CA ALA A 226 5.92 5.53 20.16
C ALA A 226 5.33 6.83 20.74
N THR A 227 6.18 7.72 21.24
CA THR A 227 5.79 8.98 21.90
C THR A 227 6.19 10.21 21.09
N ALA A 228 7.24 10.12 20.29
CA ALA A 228 7.74 11.24 19.50
C ALA A 228 8.54 10.76 18.29
N LEU A 229 8.60 11.61 17.28
CA LEU A 229 9.67 11.62 16.27
C LEU A 229 10.73 12.66 16.69
N PRO A 230 11.98 12.53 16.22
CA PRO A 230 12.99 13.53 16.52
C PRO A 230 12.56 14.89 15.94
N VAL A 231 12.56 15.93 16.78
CA VAL A 231 12.17 17.29 16.36
C VAL A 231 13.11 17.77 15.26
N GLY A 232 12.55 18.25 14.14
CA GLY A 232 13.33 18.76 13.01
C GLY A 232 14.05 17.69 12.18
N SER A 233 13.80 16.41 12.45
CA SER A 233 14.33 15.31 11.63
C SER A 233 13.60 15.22 10.29
N ASN A 234 14.29 15.67 9.26
CA ASN A 234 14.00 15.49 7.85
C ASN A 234 14.50 14.11 7.36
N THR A 235 14.48 13.10 8.22
CA THR A 235 15.09 11.78 7.93
C THR A 235 14.24 10.60 8.38
N VAL A 236 12.99 10.81 8.80
CA VAL A 236 12.12 9.69 9.20
C VAL A 236 11.66 8.88 7.98
N GLY A 237 11.17 7.67 8.21
CA GLY A 237 10.48 6.85 7.23
C GLY A 237 8.97 7.15 7.17
N LEU A 238 8.32 6.78 6.08
CA LEU A 238 6.91 7.08 5.87
C LEU A 238 6.01 6.37 6.90
N ALA A 239 6.37 5.16 7.30
CA ALA A 239 5.61 4.40 8.30
C ALA A 239 5.66 5.09 9.66
N GLU A 240 6.84 5.56 10.06
CA GLU A 240 7.07 6.33 11.28
C GLU A 240 6.30 7.64 11.29
N TYR A 241 6.36 8.38 10.19
CA TYR A 241 5.64 9.64 10.03
C TYR A 241 4.13 9.44 10.19
N SER A 242 3.58 8.43 9.51
CA SER A 242 2.16 8.09 9.58
C SER A 242 1.76 7.62 10.99
N ALA A 243 2.52 6.69 11.57
CA ALA A 243 2.26 6.12 12.88
C ALA A 243 2.42 7.13 14.04
N ALA A 244 3.24 8.16 13.90
CA ALA A 244 3.42 9.18 14.93
C ALA A 244 2.35 10.29 14.87
N ASN A 245 1.97 10.72 13.67
CA ASN A 245 1.17 11.93 13.49
C ASN A 245 -0.33 11.69 13.32
N PHE A 246 -0.75 10.49 12.93
CA PHE A 246 -2.14 10.20 12.62
C PHE A 246 -2.68 9.02 13.43
N PHE A 247 -3.99 9.00 13.63
CA PHE A 247 -4.69 7.94 14.36
C PHE A 247 -5.33 6.94 13.39
N SER A 248 -5.50 5.70 13.83
CA SER A 248 -6.37 4.72 13.16
C SER A 248 -7.51 4.29 14.07
N ARG A 249 -8.61 3.81 13.48
CA ARG A 249 -9.88 3.52 14.19
C ARG A 249 -9.71 2.69 15.47
N ARG A 250 -8.81 1.70 15.47
CA ARG A 250 -8.59 0.79 16.62
C ARG A 250 -7.49 1.24 17.58
N THR A 251 -6.78 2.32 17.28
CA THR A 251 -5.62 2.78 18.06
C THR A 251 -5.78 4.19 18.62
N ILE A 252 -6.92 4.85 18.38
CA ILE A 252 -7.31 6.07 19.10
C ILE A 252 -7.34 5.75 20.60
N PHE A 253 -6.41 6.35 21.34
CA PHE A 253 -6.23 6.29 22.79
C PHE A 253 -6.91 5.09 23.46
N LYS A 254 -6.20 3.96 23.55
CA LYS A 254 -6.48 3.00 24.63
C LYS A 254 -6.27 3.76 25.92
N LYS A 255 -7.38 4.28 26.49
CA LYS A 255 -7.41 4.86 27.82
C LYS A 255 -6.69 3.87 28.73
N THR A 256 -5.51 4.23 29.24
CA THR A 256 -5.01 3.63 30.47
C THR A 256 -6.17 3.76 31.43
N ALA A 257 -6.73 2.63 31.84
CA ALA A 257 -7.90 2.61 32.70
C ALA A 257 -7.50 3.11 34.09
N SER A 258 -7.27 4.43 34.23
CA SER A 258 -7.57 5.11 35.46
C SER A 258 -9.08 5.31 35.48
N SER A 259 -9.70 4.63 36.44
CA SER A 259 -11.07 4.88 36.85
C SER A 259 -11.27 6.38 37.06
N ASN A 260 -12.40 6.92 36.59
CA ASN A 260 -12.91 8.29 36.85
C ASN A 260 -12.76 9.36 35.76
N VAL A 261 -12.94 9.04 34.47
CA VAL A 261 -13.28 10.09 33.48
C VAL A 261 -14.49 9.68 32.65
N ARG A 262 -15.52 10.53 32.68
CA ARG A 262 -16.82 10.40 31.99
C ARG A 262 -16.61 10.12 30.50
N ARG A 263 -17.36 9.15 29.96
CA ARG A 263 -17.39 8.81 28.53
C ARG A 263 -17.92 10.02 27.75
N TYR A 264 -17.11 10.63 26.89
CA TYR A 264 -17.64 11.42 25.79
C TYR A 264 -18.08 10.46 24.70
N LYS A 265 -19.40 10.29 24.61
CA LYS A 265 -20.06 9.60 23.51
C LYS A 265 -19.96 10.52 22.30
N LEU A 266 -19.16 10.17 21.29
CA LEU A 266 -19.25 10.80 19.98
C LEU A 266 -20.67 10.56 19.46
N ARG A 267 -21.48 11.62 19.47
CA ARG A 267 -22.81 11.67 18.85
C ARG A 267 -22.56 11.86 17.36
N GLY A 268 -23.00 10.91 16.55
CA GLY A 268 -23.03 11.06 15.10
C GLY A 268 -23.02 9.73 14.40
N TYR A 269 -24.21 9.11 14.30
CA TYR A 269 -24.70 8.24 13.22
C TYR A 269 -25.97 7.58 13.77
N SER A 270 -27.05 8.35 13.83
CA SER A 270 -28.40 7.81 13.95
C SER A 270 -28.99 7.72 12.54
N ASN A 271 -29.22 6.50 12.08
CA ASN A 271 -30.04 6.23 10.90
C ASN A 271 -31.39 6.94 11.05
N GLY A 272 -31.67 7.87 10.15
CA GLY A 272 -32.95 8.56 10.08
C GLY A 272 -33.99 7.69 9.38
N TYR A 273 -35.03 7.33 10.12
CA TYR A 273 -36.39 7.12 9.63
C TYR A 273 -37.34 7.29 10.83
N ASN A 274 -37.90 8.48 11.03
CA ASN A 274 -39.30 8.78 10.74
C ASN A 274 -39.77 10.09 11.38
N SER A 275 -40.45 10.88 10.54
CA SER A 275 -41.51 11.88 10.78
C SER A 275 -41.79 12.39 12.21
N GLY A 276 -41.63 13.71 12.38
CA GLY A 276 -42.20 14.44 13.51
C GLY A 276 -42.00 15.95 13.37
N THR A 277 -43.10 16.64 13.08
CA THR A 277 -43.27 18.07 12.77
C THR A 277 -42.65 19.03 13.79
N TYR A 278 -41.95 20.07 13.31
CA TYR A 278 -41.51 21.22 14.11
C TYR A 278 -42.26 22.49 13.66
N ARG A 279 -42.99 23.13 14.57
CA ARG A 279 -43.50 24.51 14.42
C ARG A 279 -42.48 25.47 15.04
N PRO A 280 -42.15 26.61 14.41
CA PRO A 280 -41.31 27.61 15.03
C PRO A 280 -42.17 28.58 15.86
N SER A 281 -41.67 28.94 17.05
CA SER A 281 -42.08 30.17 17.73
C SER A 281 -40.93 31.15 17.68
N SER A 282 -41.29 32.36 17.27
CA SER A 282 -40.59 33.65 17.36
C SER A 282 -39.82 33.88 18.65
#